data_AF-A0A1H4DEP1-F1
#
_entry.id   AF-A0A1H4DEP1-F1
#
_cell.length_a   1.000
_cell.length_b   1.000
_cell.length_c   1.000
_cell.angle_alpha   90.00
_cell.angle_beta   90.00
_cell.angle_gamma   90.00
#
_symmetry.space_group_name_H-M   'P 1'
#
loop_
_entity.id
_entity.type
_entity.pdbx_description
1 polymer ?
#
loop_
_entity_poly.entity_id
_entity_poly.type
_entity_poly.pdbx_seq_one_letter_code
_entity_poly.pdbx_strand_id
1 'polypeptide(L)'
;TVIKAVGEAASAVGTWIGNGWRAFLRWLRNGGSCGCSNKGEFANNFTGTEEGNLILYTEPINADEPITDPCDQILLGILADEFSPQHISNFLGISLEDLNYLMEEEHVQFLINSMSLLKESSFSTNAINHFHEALQDYKDSQNPITDLEFVYSSFDDMLEKDAQKQNVIDFLAQNNYSDEAFAFLREAMPALQDNDGDGQPDAEVEWEDRIFELFEGTKVDCVHDKLKEIDLENPNINLYHKLLNKFNDSTENWLFFEVGETGGDWGHTSGYAWNSTNTNFPDAYKIIIDNDLNENGSNLAIMVTLAHELIHAYMFDTLSDAGVILFDINTGEPGFDPNFSQQWCGDGSNYNGVDLNTLDTAERFKALICAMEESGTLNAQWTHDLFNENVFSISTYQQQLADFIYQNHDWDSENLIFKNKMISNFGSNWKQKTAEACSWIGLVYTDEYTNFVNNLSSTETLVYDNIARQRMYLNNANSNCD
;
A
#
# COMPACT_ATOMS: atom_id res chain seq x y z
N THR A 1 -19.80 38.20 -2.02
CA THR A 1 -20.06 38.14 -3.47
C THR A 1 -19.72 36.78 -4.05
N VAL A 2 -18.48 36.28 -3.94
CA VAL A 2 -18.06 34.96 -4.48
C VAL A 2 -19.00 33.82 -4.07
N ILE A 3 -19.34 33.69 -2.78
CA ILE A 3 -20.29 32.66 -2.27
C ILE A 3 -21.66 32.68 -3.00
N LYS A 4 -22.14 33.85 -3.46
CA LYS A 4 -23.39 33.95 -4.22
C LYS A 4 -23.25 33.42 -5.65
N ALA A 5 -22.08 33.62 -6.27
CA ALA A 5 -21.78 33.10 -7.61
C ALA A 5 -21.65 31.57 -7.61
N VAL A 6 -21.09 30.97 -6.55
CA VAL A 6 -21.02 29.50 -6.39
C VAL A 6 -22.42 28.89 -6.25
N GLY A 7 -23.29 29.47 -5.42
CA GLY A 7 -24.69 29.02 -5.30
C GLY A 7 -25.50 29.18 -6.59
N GLU A 8 -25.27 30.26 -7.34
CA GLU A 8 -25.90 30.48 -8.66
C GLU A 8 -25.36 29.51 -9.73
N ALA A 9 -24.09 29.11 -9.66
CA ALA A 9 -23.51 28.09 -10.53
C ALA A 9 -24.05 26.67 -10.24
N ALA A 10 -24.09 26.26 -8.96
CA ALA A 10 -24.64 24.95 -8.57
C ALA A 10 -26.14 24.82 -8.96
N SER A 11 -26.92 25.90 -8.75
CA SER A 11 -28.31 25.97 -9.20
C SER A 11 -28.42 25.86 -10.72
N ALA A 12 -27.52 26.48 -11.48
CA ALA A 12 -27.49 26.37 -12.94
C ALA A 12 -27.15 24.95 -13.42
N VAL A 13 -26.22 24.24 -12.77
CA VAL A 13 -25.86 22.84 -13.12
C VAL A 13 -27.02 21.88 -12.86
N GLY A 14 -27.65 21.92 -11.68
CA GLY A 14 -28.83 21.09 -11.39
C GLY A 14 -30.00 21.41 -12.33
N THR A 15 -30.20 22.70 -12.64
CA THR A 15 -31.20 23.13 -13.63
C THR A 15 -30.85 22.66 -15.05
N TRP A 16 -29.57 22.53 -15.40
CA TRP A 16 -29.13 22.05 -16.72
C TRP A 16 -29.30 20.54 -16.87
N ILE A 17 -28.89 19.75 -15.86
CA ILE A 17 -29.12 18.29 -15.82
C ILE A 17 -30.61 17.99 -15.88
N GLY A 18 -31.41 18.60 -15.00
CA GLY A 18 -32.86 18.41 -14.96
C GLY A 18 -33.58 18.84 -16.25
N ASN A 19 -33.10 19.85 -16.97
CA ASN A 19 -33.66 20.23 -18.27
C ASN A 19 -33.11 19.39 -19.44
N GLY A 20 -31.88 18.89 -19.38
CA GLY A 20 -31.33 17.95 -20.35
C GLY A 20 -32.11 16.64 -20.36
N TRP A 21 -32.34 16.07 -19.18
CA TRP A 21 -33.19 14.89 -18.99
C TRP A 21 -34.63 15.13 -19.50
N ARG A 22 -35.23 16.26 -19.13
CA ARG A 22 -36.58 16.65 -19.62
C ARG A 22 -36.62 16.98 -21.11
N ALA A 23 -35.50 17.33 -21.75
CA ALA A 23 -35.40 17.52 -23.20
C ALA A 23 -35.27 16.18 -23.93
N PHE A 24 -34.47 15.24 -23.42
CA PHE A 24 -34.33 13.88 -23.93
C PHE A 24 -35.68 13.13 -23.88
N LEU A 25 -36.35 13.14 -22.73
CA LEU A 25 -37.69 12.55 -22.58
C LEU A 25 -38.75 13.24 -23.46
N ARG A 26 -38.61 14.53 -23.77
CA ARG A 26 -39.46 15.23 -24.75
C ARG A 26 -39.14 14.88 -26.20
N TRP A 27 -37.89 14.53 -26.52
CA TRP A 27 -37.50 14.11 -27.86
C TRP A 27 -38.09 12.73 -28.18
N LEU A 28 -37.93 11.77 -27.27
CA LEU A 28 -38.57 10.44 -27.32
C LEU A 28 -40.09 10.55 -27.48
N ARG A 29 -40.75 11.31 -26.57
CA ARG A 29 -42.21 11.48 -26.53
C ARG A 29 -42.83 12.14 -27.79
N ASN A 30 -42.05 12.85 -28.61
CA ASN A 30 -42.53 13.47 -29.84
C ASN A 30 -42.30 12.64 -31.11
N GLY A 31 -41.89 11.36 -30.98
CA GLY A 31 -41.84 10.42 -32.09
C GLY A 31 -40.57 10.51 -32.94
N GLY A 32 -39.40 10.63 -32.30
CA GLY A 32 -38.11 10.39 -32.95
C GLY A 32 -38.02 8.95 -33.45
N SER A 33 -38.31 8.70 -34.73
CA SER A 33 -38.49 7.35 -35.25
C SER A 33 -37.18 6.68 -35.65
N CYS A 34 -36.73 5.69 -34.86
CA CYS A 34 -35.72 4.70 -35.28
C CYS A 34 -36.33 3.74 -36.33
N GLY A 35 -36.34 4.18 -37.59
CA GLY A 35 -37.05 3.52 -38.69
C GLY A 35 -36.27 2.37 -39.34
N CYS A 36 -36.35 1.17 -38.77
CA CYS A 36 -35.81 -0.04 -39.39
C CYS A 36 -36.56 -0.42 -40.68
N SER A 37 -36.07 0.02 -41.85
CA SER A 37 -36.52 -0.50 -43.15
C SER A 37 -35.41 -0.50 -44.21
N ASN A 38 -35.31 -1.59 -44.98
CA ASN A 38 -34.23 -1.82 -45.93
C ASN A 38 -34.47 -1.13 -47.29
N LYS A 39 -33.58 -0.19 -47.69
CA LYS A 39 -32.87 -0.11 -49.00
C LYS A 39 -32.36 1.30 -49.34
N GLY A 40 -31.10 1.37 -49.82
CA GLY A 40 -30.73 2.23 -50.96
C GLY A 40 -29.92 3.52 -50.69
N GLU A 41 -28.62 3.45 -51.00
CA GLU A 41 -27.82 4.44 -51.77
C GLU A 41 -27.68 5.94 -51.37
N PHE A 42 -26.43 6.44 -51.49
CA PHE A 42 -25.98 7.84 -51.69
C PHE A 42 -26.01 8.90 -50.54
N ALA A 43 -24.93 8.90 -49.73
CA ALA A 43 -23.88 9.95 -49.64
C ALA A 43 -24.09 11.37 -49.00
N ASN A 44 -22.97 11.85 -48.42
CA ASN A 44 -22.48 13.23 -48.18
C ASN A 44 -22.76 13.99 -46.84
N ASN A 45 -21.66 14.13 -46.07
CA ASN A 45 -21.12 15.32 -45.37
C ASN A 45 -21.99 16.23 -44.47
N PHE A 46 -21.54 16.45 -43.21
CA PHE A 46 -21.31 17.74 -42.50
C PHE A 46 -20.84 17.44 -41.05
N THR A 47 -19.54 17.21 -40.81
CA THR A 47 -18.57 18.16 -40.20
C THR A 47 -18.92 18.80 -38.84
N GLY A 48 -18.45 18.17 -37.74
CA GLY A 48 -17.69 18.78 -36.63
C GLY A 48 -18.32 19.79 -35.65
N THR A 49 -18.22 19.48 -34.35
CA THR A 49 -17.72 20.36 -33.26
C THR A 49 -17.22 19.49 -32.08
N GLU A 50 -16.54 20.09 -31.11
CA GLU A 50 -15.62 19.41 -30.17
C GLU A 50 -16.22 18.99 -28.81
N GLU A 51 -15.54 18.01 -28.22
CA GLU A 51 -15.35 17.62 -26.80
C GLU A 51 -16.37 17.95 -25.69
N GLY A 52 -16.65 16.94 -24.86
CA GLY A 52 -17.45 17.03 -23.64
C GLY A 52 -17.74 15.64 -23.05
N ASN A 53 -16.70 14.84 -22.81
CA ASN A 53 -16.84 13.41 -22.52
C ASN A 53 -17.52 13.14 -21.15
N LEU A 54 -18.70 12.53 -21.20
CA LEU A 54 -19.22 11.70 -20.13
C LEU A 54 -18.54 10.32 -20.25
N ILE A 55 -17.90 9.84 -19.18
CA ILE A 55 -17.35 8.47 -19.16
C ILE A 55 -18.50 7.50 -18.89
N LEU A 56 -19.10 7.00 -19.96
CA LEU A 56 -19.82 5.72 -19.97
C LEU A 56 -18.82 4.64 -20.41
N TYR A 57 -18.96 3.43 -19.88
CA TYR A 57 -18.09 2.26 -20.12
C TYR A 57 -17.51 2.21 -21.55
N THR A 58 -16.19 2.36 -21.66
CA THR A 58 -15.51 2.53 -22.96
C THR A 58 -15.03 1.22 -23.61
N GLU A 59 -15.62 0.09 -23.23
CA GLU A 59 -15.55 -1.15 -24.03
C GLU A 59 -16.65 -1.09 -25.11
N PRO A 60 -16.32 -1.09 -26.41
CA PRO A 60 -17.33 -1.03 -27.46
C PRO A 60 -18.04 -2.38 -27.58
N ILE A 61 -19.21 -2.51 -26.94
CA ILE A 61 -20.08 -3.68 -27.05
C ILE A 61 -20.26 -4.02 -28.54
N ASN A 62 -19.80 -5.22 -28.92
CA ASN A 62 -19.89 -5.69 -30.29
C ASN A 62 -21.36 -5.88 -30.66
N ALA A 63 -21.85 -5.15 -31.67
CA ALA A 63 -23.27 -5.14 -32.04
C ALA A 63 -23.79 -6.49 -32.59
N ASP A 64 -22.89 -7.42 -32.90
CA ASP A 64 -23.21 -8.79 -33.31
C ASP A 64 -23.12 -9.81 -32.14
N GLU A 65 -22.73 -9.41 -30.93
CA GLU A 65 -22.68 -10.26 -29.73
C GLU A 65 -23.94 -10.12 -28.87
N PRO A 66 -24.56 -11.24 -28.43
CA PRO A 66 -25.72 -11.17 -27.56
C PRO A 66 -25.32 -10.75 -26.15
N ILE A 67 -25.97 -9.73 -25.61
CA ILE A 67 -25.89 -9.38 -24.18
C ILE A 67 -26.48 -10.55 -23.39
N THR A 68 -25.63 -11.41 -22.82
CA THR A 68 -26.06 -12.61 -22.08
C THR A 68 -26.35 -12.36 -20.61
N ASP A 69 -25.91 -11.23 -20.05
CA ASP A 69 -26.18 -10.85 -18.66
C ASP A 69 -27.64 -10.34 -18.51
N PRO A 70 -28.46 -10.95 -17.64
CA PRO A 70 -29.86 -10.53 -17.44
C PRO A 70 -30.00 -9.15 -16.80
N CYS A 71 -29.00 -8.71 -16.03
CA CYS A 71 -29.02 -7.46 -15.29
C CYS A 71 -28.75 -6.29 -16.23
N ASP A 72 -27.81 -6.46 -17.16
CA ASP A 72 -27.55 -5.50 -18.23
C ASP A 72 -28.74 -5.43 -19.20
N GLN A 73 -29.41 -6.56 -19.49
CA GLN A 73 -30.69 -6.55 -20.20
C GLN A 73 -31.76 -5.74 -19.45
N ILE A 74 -31.91 -5.92 -18.13
CA ILE A 74 -32.89 -5.19 -17.31
C ILE A 74 -32.55 -3.69 -17.27
N LEU A 75 -31.29 -3.32 -17.02
CA LEU A 75 -30.86 -1.92 -16.92
C LEU A 75 -30.98 -1.21 -18.28
N LEU A 76 -30.54 -1.84 -19.37
CA LEU A 76 -30.72 -1.31 -20.72
C LEU A 76 -32.18 -1.27 -21.14
N GLY A 77 -32.99 -2.26 -20.78
CA GLY A 77 -34.43 -2.29 -21.07
C GLY A 77 -35.26 -1.31 -20.23
N ILE A 78 -34.76 -0.88 -19.06
CA ILE A 78 -35.26 0.29 -18.32
C ILE A 78 -34.91 1.58 -19.08
N LEU A 79 -33.65 1.71 -19.52
CA LEU A 79 -33.16 2.89 -20.25
C LEU A 79 -33.75 3.02 -21.68
N ALA A 80 -34.22 1.92 -22.25
CA ALA A 80 -34.81 1.82 -23.60
C ALA A 80 -36.35 1.78 -23.62
N ASP A 81 -37.03 1.86 -22.46
CA ASP A 81 -38.50 1.80 -22.33
C ASP A 81 -39.11 0.46 -22.79
N GLU A 82 -38.32 -0.63 -22.75
CA GLU A 82 -38.71 -1.99 -23.16
C GLU A 82 -39.34 -2.81 -22.01
N PHE A 83 -38.89 -2.62 -20.77
CA PHE A 83 -39.52 -3.22 -19.59
C PHE A 83 -40.55 -2.29 -18.97
N SER A 84 -41.83 -2.67 -19.08
CA SER A 84 -42.89 -1.98 -18.31
C SER A 84 -42.58 -2.01 -16.80
N PRO A 85 -42.94 -0.96 -16.03
CA PRO A 85 -42.79 -0.95 -14.57
C PRO A 85 -43.37 -2.18 -13.86
N GLN A 86 -44.42 -2.78 -14.39
CA GLN A 86 -44.97 -4.03 -13.84
C GLN A 86 -44.01 -5.23 -13.95
N HIS A 87 -43.16 -5.29 -14.98
CA HIS A 87 -42.15 -6.35 -15.08
C HIS A 87 -41.05 -6.19 -14.02
N ILE A 88 -40.60 -4.95 -13.78
CA ILE A 88 -39.57 -4.63 -12.78
C ILE A 88 -40.11 -4.90 -11.37
N SER A 89 -41.34 -4.44 -11.07
CA SER A 89 -42.05 -4.75 -9.82
C SER A 89 -42.21 -6.26 -9.61
N ASN A 90 -42.62 -7.01 -10.65
CA ASN A 90 -42.74 -8.47 -10.57
C ASN A 90 -41.38 -9.18 -10.36
N PHE A 91 -40.30 -8.66 -10.94
CA PHE A 91 -38.95 -9.23 -10.82
C PHE A 91 -38.36 -9.01 -9.43
N LEU A 92 -38.48 -7.79 -8.91
CA LEU A 92 -38.02 -7.42 -7.56
C LEU A 92 -38.96 -7.89 -6.44
N GLY A 93 -40.14 -8.40 -6.76
CA GLY A 93 -41.14 -8.85 -5.78
C GLY A 93 -41.88 -7.74 -5.03
N ILE A 94 -41.56 -6.47 -5.27
CA ILE A 94 -42.16 -5.28 -4.63
C ILE A 94 -43.44 -4.85 -5.34
N SER A 95 -44.31 -4.07 -4.68
CA SER A 95 -45.51 -3.57 -5.35
C SER A 95 -45.18 -2.51 -6.40
N LEU A 96 -46.10 -2.32 -7.36
CA LEU A 96 -45.98 -1.24 -8.35
C LEU A 96 -46.06 0.15 -7.68
N GLU A 97 -46.69 0.27 -6.51
CA GLU A 97 -46.71 1.51 -5.73
C GLU A 97 -45.33 1.82 -5.15
N ASP A 98 -44.66 0.81 -4.58
CA ASP A 98 -43.30 0.94 -4.04
C ASP A 98 -42.27 1.23 -5.15
N LEU A 99 -42.37 0.57 -6.30
CA LEU A 99 -41.50 0.87 -7.44
C LEU A 99 -41.70 2.30 -7.96
N ASN A 100 -42.95 2.79 -8.05
CA ASN A 100 -43.19 4.17 -8.49
C ASN A 100 -42.61 5.18 -7.50
N TYR A 101 -42.73 4.92 -6.19
CA TYR A 101 -42.09 5.71 -5.12
C TYR A 101 -40.56 5.71 -5.27
N LEU A 102 -39.93 4.54 -5.47
CA LEU A 102 -38.49 4.42 -5.69
C LEU A 102 -37.98 5.09 -6.99
N MET A 103 -38.87 5.35 -7.95
CA MET A 103 -38.55 6.05 -9.19
C MET A 103 -38.71 7.58 -9.10
N GLU A 104 -39.05 8.13 -7.92
CA GLU A 104 -39.08 9.58 -7.68
C GLU A 104 -37.65 10.17 -7.50
N GLU A 105 -37.49 11.46 -7.83
CA GLU A 105 -36.18 12.14 -7.97
C GLU A 105 -35.34 12.13 -6.67
N GLU A 106 -36.00 11.99 -5.51
CA GLU A 106 -35.39 11.92 -4.17
C GLU A 106 -35.17 10.48 -3.63
N HIS A 107 -35.61 9.45 -4.35
CA HIS A 107 -35.50 8.03 -3.95
C HIS A 107 -34.71 7.16 -4.94
N VAL A 108 -34.54 7.62 -6.19
CA VAL A 108 -33.90 6.83 -7.26
C VAL A 108 -32.46 6.38 -6.96
N GLN A 109 -31.71 7.11 -6.12
CA GLN A 109 -30.35 6.69 -5.74
C GLN A 109 -30.35 5.43 -4.85
N PHE A 110 -31.30 5.30 -3.92
CA PHE A 110 -31.46 4.07 -3.11
C PHE A 110 -31.79 2.87 -4.01
N LEU A 111 -32.63 3.07 -5.03
CA LEU A 111 -32.93 2.03 -6.02
C LEU A 111 -31.69 1.65 -6.83
N ILE A 112 -30.86 2.61 -7.27
CA ILE A 112 -29.62 2.34 -8.00
C ILE A 112 -28.62 1.56 -7.13
N ASN A 113 -28.38 1.98 -5.89
CA ASN A 113 -27.51 1.28 -4.93
C ASN A 113 -28.00 -0.17 -4.74
N SER A 114 -29.27 -0.34 -4.37
CA SER A 114 -29.89 -1.65 -4.14
C SER A 114 -29.82 -2.55 -5.37
N MET A 115 -29.99 -2.00 -6.59
CA MET A 115 -29.92 -2.78 -7.83
C MET A 115 -28.50 -3.24 -8.17
N SER A 116 -27.44 -2.49 -7.80
CA SER A 116 -26.06 -2.97 -7.94
C SER A 116 -25.79 -4.14 -7.01
N LEU A 117 -26.14 -4.00 -5.74
CA LEU A 117 -25.88 -5.01 -4.71
C LEU A 117 -26.76 -6.27 -4.91
N LEU A 118 -27.98 -6.11 -5.46
CA LEU A 118 -28.79 -7.25 -5.93
C LEU A 118 -28.20 -7.96 -7.17
N LYS A 119 -27.51 -7.24 -8.07
CA LYS A 119 -26.75 -7.85 -9.17
C LYS A 119 -25.56 -8.66 -8.64
N GLU A 120 -24.80 -8.10 -7.70
CA GLU A 120 -23.63 -8.73 -7.08
C GLU A 120 -24.01 -10.02 -6.33
N SER A 121 -25.07 -9.98 -5.51
CA SER A 121 -25.65 -11.16 -4.84
C SER A 121 -26.40 -12.15 -5.77
N SER A 122 -26.30 -11.96 -7.11
CA SER A 122 -26.97 -12.80 -8.12
C SER A 122 -28.48 -12.97 -7.92
N PHE A 123 -29.14 -11.98 -7.32
CA PHE A 123 -30.54 -12.02 -6.90
C PHE A 123 -30.88 -13.23 -6.00
N SER A 124 -30.00 -13.51 -5.03
CA SER A 124 -30.23 -14.43 -3.90
C SER A 124 -31.61 -14.21 -3.26
N THR A 125 -32.28 -15.29 -2.85
CA THR A 125 -33.56 -15.18 -2.13
C THR A 125 -33.42 -14.44 -0.82
N ASN A 126 -32.26 -14.52 -0.15
CA ASN A 126 -31.96 -13.74 1.04
C ASN A 126 -31.86 -12.25 0.68
N ALA A 127 -31.06 -11.91 -0.33
CA ALA A 127 -30.86 -10.53 -0.79
C ALA A 127 -32.18 -9.86 -1.26
N ILE A 128 -33.08 -10.59 -1.92
CA ILE A 128 -34.43 -10.07 -2.27
C ILE A 128 -35.27 -9.80 -1.02
N ASN A 129 -35.24 -10.68 -0.01
CA ASN A 129 -35.96 -10.45 1.25
C ASN A 129 -35.40 -9.24 2.01
N HIS A 130 -34.08 -9.11 2.11
CA HIS A 130 -33.43 -7.98 2.78
C HIS A 130 -33.60 -6.66 2.02
N PHE A 131 -33.70 -6.71 0.68
CA PHE A 131 -34.16 -5.55 -0.10
C PHE A 131 -35.59 -5.13 0.27
N HIS A 132 -36.50 -6.06 0.59
CA HIS A 132 -37.86 -5.72 1.04
C HIS A 132 -37.88 -5.12 2.45
N GLU A 133 -37.01 -5.61 3.34
CA GLU A 133 -36.82 -5.06 4.69
C GLU A 133 -36.23 -3.64 4.61
N ALA A 134 -35.07 -3.47 3.96
CA ALA A 134 -34.43 -2.17 3.75
C ALA A 134 -35.34 -1.15 3.05
N LEU A 135 -36.17 -1.58 2.09
CA LEU A 135 -37.18 -0.73 1.45
C LEU A 135 -38.27 -0.26 2.42
N GLN A 136 -38.73 -1.13 3.33
CA GLN A 136 -39.73 -0.76 4.33
C GLN A 136 -39.14 0.20 5.37
N ASP A 137 -37.94 -0.06 5.86
CA ASP A 137 -37.25 0.83 6.81
C ASP A 137 -36.80 2.15 6.17
N TYR A 138 -36.44 2.17 4.88
CA TYR A 138 -36.20 3.40 4.12
C TYR A 138 -37.48 4.27 4.04
N LYS A 139 -38.62 3.66 3.75
CA LYS A 139 -39.93 4.35 3.71
C LYS A 139 -40.34 4.92 5.08
N ASP A 140 -40.15 4.15 6.14
CA ASP A 140 -40.55 4.55 7.51
C ASP A 140 -39.57 5.55 8.15
N SER A 141 -38.28 5.56 7.77
CA SER A 141 -37.24 6.43 8.35
C SER A 141 -36.89 7.67 7.52
N GLN A 142 -37.05 7.62 6.20
CA GLN A 142 -36.59 8.67 5.25
C GLN A 142 -35.08 8.98 5.35
N ASN A 143 -34.27 7.99 5.74
CA ASN A 143 -32.87 8.18 6.11
C ASN A 143 -31.98 7.14 5.40
N PRO A 144 -30.94 7.54 4.62
CA PRO A 144 -30.13 6.62 3.80
C PRO A 144 -29.15 5.73 4.61
N ILE A 145 -29.42 5.45 5.88
CA ILE A 145 -28.60 4.56 6.73
C ILE A 145 -28.74 3.08 6.31
N THR A 146 -29.72 2.77 5.46
CA THR A 146 -30.02 1.44 4.93
C THR A 146 -28.92 0.78 4.12
N ASP A 147 -27.91 1.52 3.63
CA ASP A 147 -26.75 0.91 2.97
C ASP A 147 -26.00 -0.03 3.94
N LEU A 148 -26.03 0.21 5.26
CA LEU A 148 -25.40 -0.69 6.24
C LEU A 148 -26.09 -2.06 6.31
N GLU A 149 -27.40 -2.10 6.56
CA GLU A 149 -28.10 -3.37 6.75
C GLU A 149 -28.15 -4.19 5.44
N PHE A 150 -28.16 -3.54 4.28
CA PHE A 150 -27.96 -4.22 3.00
C PHE A 150 -26.56 -4.85 2.91
N VAL A 151 -25.50 -4.08 3.16
CA VAL A 151 -24.11 -4.54 3.11
C VAL A 151 -23.86 -5.69 4.10
N TYR A 152 -24.37 -5.58 5.33
CA TYR A 152 -24.38 -6.67 6.31
C TYR A 152 -25.04 -7.94 5.74
N SER A 153 -26.24 -7.82 5.16
CA SER A 153 -26.96 -8.99 4.59
C SER A 153 -26.24 -9.64 3.41
N SER A 154 -25.39 -8.89 2.72
CA SER A 154 -24.52 -9.40 1.64
C SER A 154 -23.32 -10.15 2.22
N PHE A 155 -22.74 -9.67 3.32
CA PHE A 155 -21.65 -10.33 4.03
C PHE A 155 -22.08 -11.54 4.88
N ASP A 156 -23.36 -11.61 5.28
CA ASP A 156 -23.88 -12.72 6.09
C ASP A 156 -23.90 -14.06 5.32
N ASP A 157 -24.06 -14.00 3.99
CA ASP A 157 -23.91 -15.13 3.05
C ASP A 157 -22.42 -15.37 2.63
N MET A 158 -21.46 -14.50 2.99
CA MET A 158 -20.04 -14.58 2.56
C MET A 158 -19.03 -14.90 3.68
N LEU A 159 -19.30 -14.53 4.93
CA LEU A 159 -18.39 -14.72 6.07
C LEU A 159 -19.00 -15.69 7.09
N GLU A 160 -18.42 -16.88 7.26
CA GLU A 160 -18.96 -17.88 8.20
C GLU A 160 -18.73 -17.52 9.69
N LYS A 161 -17.75 -16.67 10.01
CA LYS A 161 -17.28 -16.44 11.38
C LYS A 161 -17.66 -15.03 11.86
N ASP A 162 -18.47 -14.94 12.93
CA ASP A 162 -18.94 -13.67 13.52
C ASP A 162 -17.80 -12.67 13.85
N ALA A 163 -16.59 -13.17 14.16
CA ALA A 163 -15.42 -12.33 14.38
C ALA A 163 -14.96 -11.57 13.11
N GLN A 164 -14.99 -12.21 11.94
CA GLN A 164 -14.66 -11.54 10.67
C GLN A 164 -15.69 -10.44 10.36
N LYS A 165 -16.98 -10.69 10.66
CA LYS A 165 -18.04 -9.68 10.54
C LYS A 165 -17.78 -8.48 11.45
N GLN A 166 -17.41 -8.71 12.72
CA GLN A 166 -17.08 -7.62 13.64
C GLN A 166 -15.86 -6.81 13.17
N ASN A 167 -14.82 -7.46 12.65
CA ASN A 167 -13.65 -6.75 12.10
C ASN A 167 -14.03 -5.84 10.91
N VAL A 168 -14.86 -6.31 9.98
CA VAL A 168 -15.39 -5.50 8.86
C VAL A 168 -16.15 -4.26 9.37
N ILE A 169 -16.99 -4.45 10.39
CA ILE A 169 -17.80 -3.38 11.00
C ILE A 169 -16.89 -2.35 11.69
N ASP A 170 -15.92 -2.81 12.47
CA ASP A 170 -15.00 -1.94 13.21
C ASP A 170 -14.04 -1.20 12.26
N PHE A 171 -13.58 -1.83 11.19
CA PHE A 171 -12.79 -1.20 10.11
C PHE A 171 -13.57 -0.10 9.39
N LEU A 172 -14.82 -0.38 8.98
CA LEU A 172 -15.70 0.62 8.35
C LEU A 172 -16.00 1.79 9.28
N ALA A 173 -16.26 1.52 10.56
CA ALA A 173 -16.54 2.54 11.56
C ALA A 173 -15.32 3.43 11.84
N GLN A 174 -14.11 2.86 11.89
CA GLN A 174 -12.85 3.60 12.03
C GLN A 174 -12.59 4.49 10.80
N ASN A 175 -12.78 3.95 9.60
CA ASN A 175 -12.57 4.66 8.33
C ASN A 175 -13.75 5.56 7.91
N ASN A 176 -14.71 5.81 8.81
CA ASN A 176 -15.89 6.66 8.58
C ASN A 176 -16.70 6.29 7.31
N TYR A 177 -16.70 5.00 6.93
CA TYR A 177 -17.40 4.49 5.75
C TYR A 177 -16.98 5.17 4.43
N SER A 178 -15.68 5.44 4.26
CA SER A 178 -15.12 6.06 3.05
C SER A 178 -15.26 5.16 1.81
N ASP A 179 -15.29 5.78 0.62
CA ASP A 179 -15.27 5.07 -0.66
C ASP A 179 -14.03 4.14 -0.77
N GLU A 180 -12.90 4.56 -0.20
CA GLU A 180 -11.65 3.80 -0.08
C GLU A 180 -11.83 2.52 0.76
N ALA A 181 -12.52 2.62 1.91
CA ALA A 181 -12.79 1.47 2.77
C ALA A 181 -13.75 0.46 2.12
N PHE A 182 -14.72 0.93 1.33
CA PHE A 182 -15.58 0.06 0.52
C PHE A 182 -14.82 -0.55 -0.68
N ALA A 183 -13.84 0.15 -1.26
CA ALA A 183 -12.95 -0.41 -2.29
C ALA A 183 -12.05 -1.50 -1.71
N PHE A 184 -11.42 -1.26 -0.55
CA PHE A 184 -10.65 -2.27 0.19
C PHE A 184 -11.48 -3.52 0.48
N LEU A 185 -12.70 -3.36 1.01
CA LEU A 185 -13.60 -4.49 1.27
C LEU A 185 -13.96 -5.29 0.02
N ARG A 186 -14.08 -4.65 -1.15
CA ARG A 186 -14.39 -5.35 -2.40
C ARG A 186 -13.30 -6.34 -2.81
N GLU A 187 -12.04 -5.99 -2.60
CA GLU A 187 -10.89 -6.86 -2.90
C GLU A 187 -10.60 -7.85 -1.75
N ALA A 188 -10.83 -7.43 -0.50
CA ALA A 188 -10.61 -8.25 0.70
C ALA A 188 -11.65 -9.36 0.89
N MET A 189 -12.92 -9.15 0.53
CA MET A 189 -13.98 -10.14 0.73
C MET A 189 -13.77 -11.45 -0.06
N PRO A 190 -13.42 -11.44 -1.37
CA PRO A 190 -13.09 -12.66 -2.10
C PRO A 190 -11.88 -13.43 -1.53
N ALA A 191 -10.90 -12.71 -0.97
CA ALA A 191 -9.72 -13.31 -0.35
C ALA A 191 -10.05 -14.03 0.97
N LEU A 192 -11.12 -13.63 1.66
CA LEU A 192 -11.58 -14.21 2.92
C LEU A 192 -12.51 -15.42 2.75
N GLN A 193 -12.84 -15.80 1.52
CA GLN A 193 -13.67 -16.96 1.22
C GLN A 193 -12.85 -18.26 1.28
N ASP A 194 -13.49 -19.33 1.73
CA ASP A 194 -13.00 -20.70 1.64
C ASP A 194 -13.41 -21.26 0.25
N ASN A 195 -12.58 -21.04 -0.78
CA ASN A 195 -12.91 -21.51 -2.14
C ASN A 195 -12.37 -22.93 -2.41
N ASP A 196 -11.44 -23.43 -1.59
CA ASP A 196 -10.84 -24.76 -1.72
C ASP A 196 -11.59 -25.85 -0.91
N GLY A 197 -12.27 -25.46 0.17
CA GLY A 197 -13.20 -26.27 0.98
C GLY A 197 -12.59 -26.92 2.23
N ASP A 198 -11.50 -26.40 2.78
CA ASP A 198 -10.82 -26.94 3.98
C ASP A 198 -11.40 -26.46 5.33
N GLY A 199 -12.17 -25.36 5.33
CA GLY A 199 -12.74 -24.70 6.50
C GLY A 199 -12.00 -23.44 6.99
N GLN A 200 -10.93 -23.03 6.31
CA GLN A 200 -10.25 -21.73 6.48
C GLN A 200 -10.45 -20.80 5.27
N PRO A 201 -10.31 -19.48 5.46
CA PRO A 201 -10.18 -18.55 4.35
C PRO A 201 -8.97 -18.89 3.45
N ASP A 202 -9.11 -18.66 2.14
CA ASP A 202 -8.00 -18.79 1.18
C ASP A 202 -6.81 -17.85 1.52
N ALA A 203 -7.08 -16.71 2.15
CA ALA A 203 -6.10 -15.75 2.63
C ALA A 203 -6.55 -15.04 3.93
N GLU A 204 -5.57 -14.49 4.65
CA GLU A 204 -5.79 -13.62 5.80
C GLU A 204 -5.84 -12.16 5.34
N VAL A 205 -6.69 -11.36 5.99
CA VAL A 205 -6.78 -9.90 5.76
C VAL A 205 -6.43 -9.19 7.05
N GLU A 206 -5.36 -8.41 7.00
CA GLU A 206 -4.97 -7.47 8.05
C GLU A 206 -5.95 -6.28 8.02
N TRP A 207 -6.53 -5.94 9.17
CA TRP A 207 -7.54 -4.88 9.33
C TRP A 207 -6.99 -3.63 10.03
N GLU A 208 -5.71 -3.66 10.39
CA GLU A 208 -5.01 -2.65 11.18
C GLU A 208 -3.82 -2.16 10.37
N ASP A 209 -3.68 -0.86 10.15
CA ASP A 209 -2.44 -0.29 9.62
C ASP A 209 -1.31 -0.59 10.61
N ARG A 210 -0.35 -1.43 10.21
CA ARG A 210 0.82 -1.75 11.05
C ARG A 210 1.97 -0.77 10.89
N ILE A 211 1.94 0.05 9.84
CA ILE A 211 2.98 1.03 9.50
C ILE A 211 2.41 2.44 9.71
N PHE A 212 3.04 3.23 10.58
CA PHE A 212 2.63 4.58 10.93
C PHE A 212 3.66 5.63 10.50
N GLU A 213 3.27 6.49 9.57
CA GLU A 213 4.13 7.50 8.95
C GLU A 213 3.90 8.88 9.60
N LEU A 214 4.57 9.14 10.73
CA LEU A 214 4.42 10.38 11.51
C LEU A 214 5.19 11.57 10.91
N PHE A 215 5.32 11.60 9.59
CA PHE A 215 6.08 12.60 8.83
C PHE A 215 5.35 13.15 7.60
N GLU A 216 4.01 13.03 7.54
CA GLU A 216 3.15 13.54 6.45
C GLU A 216 3.51 14.98 6.03
N GLY A 217 3.64 15.20 4.73
CA GLY A 217 3.95 16.51 4.14
C GLY A 217 5.39 16.99 4.34
N THR A 218 6.32 16.09 4.70
CA THR A 218 7.76 16.39 4.80
C THR A 218 8.55 15.94 3.58
N LYS A 219 9.87 16.16 3.61
CA LYS A 219 10.77 15.69 2.55
C LYS A 219 11.03 14.18 2.62
N VAL A 220 11.00 13.62 3.83
CA VAL A 220 11.15 12.19 4.08
C VAL A 220 9.95 11.43 3.50
N ASP A 221 8.74 11.95 3.73
CA ASP A 221 7.45 11.51 3.17
C ASP A 221 7.54 11.24 1.66
N CYS A 222 7.81 12.27 0.87
CA CYS A 222 7.91 12.21 -0.59
C CYS A 222 9.04 11.29 -1.11
N VAL A 223 10.08 11.00 -0.30
CA VAL A 223 11.09 10.00 -0.65
C VAL A 223 10.60 8.60 -0.30
N HIS A 224 9.98 8.42 0.87
CA HIS A 224 9.42 7.17 1.35
C HIS A 224 8.30 6.65 0.42
N ASP A 225 7.36 7.52 0.01
CA ASP A 225 6.34 7.20 -1.00
C ASP A 225 6.93 6.66 -2.29
N LYS A 226 7.94 7.34 -2.85
CA LYS A 226 8.63 6.88 -4.05
C LYS A 226 9.33 5.53 -3.86
N LEU A 227 9.72 5.16 -2.64
CA LEU A 227 10.32 3.85 -2.35
C LEU A 227 9.26 2.75 -2.13
N LYS A 228 8.04 3.12 -1.69
CA LYS A 228 6.84 2.26 -1.66
C LYS A 228 6.30 1.98 -3.07
N GLU A 229 6.21 3.00 -3.93
CA GLU A 229 5.73 2.93 -5.32
C GLU A 229 6.60 2.07 -6.25
N ILE A 230 7.89 1.89 -5.93
CA ILE A 230 8.84 1.20 -6.82
C ILE A 230 8.57 -0.31 -6.88
N ASP A 231 8.20 -0.75 -8.08
CA ASP A 231 8.03 -2.14 -8.49
C ASP A 231 6.94 -2.93 -7.72
N LEU A 232 5.76 -2.32 -7.56
CA LEU A 232 4.53 -3.00 -7.15
C LEU A 232 4.17 -4.20 -8.06
N GLU A 233 4.67 -4.23 -9.31
CA GLU A 233 4.51 -5.37 -10.22
C GLU A 233 5.47 -6.54 -9.88
N ASN A 234 6.52 -6.33 -9.08
CA ASN A 234 7.44 -7.38 -8.63
C ASN A 234 8.07 -7.09 -7.25
N PRO A 235 7.27 -7.08 -6.16
CA PRO A 235 7.71 -6.69 -4.81
C PRO A 235 8.85 -7.56 -4.23
N ASN A 236 9.08 -8.76 -4.80
CA ASN A 236 10.19 -9.64 -4.41
C ASN A 236 11.58 -9.15 -4.88
N ILE A 237 11.66 -8.15 -5.76
CA ILE A 237 12.92 -7.56 -6.25
C ILE A 237 13.31 -6.31 -5.45
N ASN A 238 12.34 -5.46 -5.06
CA ASN A 238 12.60 -4.25 -4.29
C ASN A 238 12.96 -4.59 -2.83
N LEU A 239 14.23 -4.35 -2.44
CA LEU A 239 14.72 -4.55 -1.08
C LEU A 239 13.89 -3.79 -0.03
N TYR A 240 13.51 -2.54 -0.31
CA TYR A 240 12.79 -1.68 0.61
C TYR A 240 11.36 -2.18 0.85
N HIS A 241 10.62 -2.45 -0.22
CA HIS A 241 9.26 -3.01 -0.15
C HIS A 241 9.29 -4.40 0.54
N LYS A 242 10.21 -5.29 0.16
CA LYS A 242 10.39 -6.60 0.80
C LYS A 242 10.68 -6.52 2.31
N LEU A 243 11.44 -5.51 2.76
CA LEU A 243 11.66 -5.26 4.18
C LEU A 243 10.40 -4.72 4.86
N LEU A 244 9.69 -3.79 4.21
CA LEU A 244 8.51 -3.12 4.74
C LEU A 244 7.34 -4.10 4.95
N ASN A 245 7.11 -4.97 3.97
CA ASN A 245 6.09 -6.01 4.01
C ASN A 245 6.23 -7.00 5.18
N LYS A 246 7.42 -7.15 5.78
CA LYS A 246 7.60 -7.95 7.00
C LYS A 246 6.63 -7.50 8.10
N PHE A 247 6.45 -6.19 8.25
CA PHE A 247 5.57 -5.53 9.22
C PHE A 247 4.12 -5.41 8.76
N ASN A 248 3.85 -5.62 7.47
CA ASN A 248 2.51 -5.51 6.88
C ASN A 248 1.80 -6.87 6.78
N ASP A 249 2.57 -7.97 6.70
CA ASP A 249 2.07 -9.29 6.28
C ASP A 249 2.32 -10.42 7.31
N SER A 250 3.01 -10.21 8.46
CA SER A 250 3.54 -11.37 9.22
C SER A 250 3.95 -11.29 10.71
N THR A 251 3.93 -10.13 11.40
CA THR A 251 4.67 -9.98 12.69
C THR A 251 3.85 -9.79 13.96
N GLU A 252 2.57 -9.40 13.87
CA GLU A 252 1.84 -8.66 14.92
C GLU A 252 2.46 -7.26 15.25
N ASN A 253 3.79 -7.16 15.24
CA ASN A 253 4.58 -5.96 15.59
C ASN A 253 4.33 -4.76 14.66
N TRP A 254 4.21 -3.56 15.25
CA TRP A 254 4.02 -2.28 14.56
C TRP A 254 5.35 -1.62 14.14
N LEU A 255 5.34 -0.81 13.08
CA LEU A 255 6.46 0.00 12.64
C LEU A 255 6.08 1.49 12.59
N PHE A 256 6.87 2.34 13.22
CA PHE A 256 6.66 3.79 13.27
C PHE A 256 7.83 4.52 12.62
N PHE A 257 7.54 5.41 11.67
CA PHE A 257 8.51 6.37 11.14
C PHE A 257 8.22 7.77 11.68
N GLU A 258 9.26 8.51 12.07
CA GLU A 258 9.12 9.93 12.45
C GLU A 258 10.37 10.76 12.11
N VAL A 259 10.22 12.08 12.08
CA VAL A 259 11.36 13.02 11.99
C VAL A 259 11.65 13.60 13.38
N GLY A 260 12.91 13.54 13.83
CA GLY A 260 13.27 13.84 15.22
C GLY A 260 14.76 14.11 15.46
N GLU A 261 15.17 14.10 16.74
CA GLU A 261 16.57 14.22 17.14
C GLU A 261 17.21 12.82 17.21
N THR A 262 18.22 12.54 16.39
CA THR A 262 18.93 11.23 16.37
C THR A 262 20.11 11.13 17.35
N GLY A 263 20.39 12.21 18.10
CA GLY A 263 21.63 12.34 18.88
C GLY A 263 22.87 12.73 18.05
N GLY A 264 22.74 12.91 16.72
CA GLY A 264 23.79 13.43 15.84
C GLY A 264 24.21 12.51 14.70
N ASP A 265 23.38 11.51 14.34
CA ASP A 265 23.53 10.75 13.11
C ASP A 265 22.51 11.26 12.05
N TRP A 266 22.03 10.40 11.16
CA TRP A 266 21.02 10.71 10.13
C TRP A 266 19.75 9.88 10.32
N GLY A 267 19.89 8.67 10.86
CA GLY A 267 18.81 7.80 11.27
C GLY A 267 19.11 7.18 12.63
N HIS A 268 18.08 6.66 13.29
CA HIS A 268 18.20 5.79 14.45
C HIS A 268 16.98 4.87 14.55
N THR A 269 17.22 3.57 14.73
CA THR A 269 16.19 2.56 14.95
C THR A 269 16.19 2.08 16.39
N SER A 270 15.01 2.04 17.01
CA SER A 270 14.80 1.53 18.37
C SER A 270 13.60 0.58 18.42
N GLY A 271 13.62 -0.36 19.36
CA GLY A 271 12.45 -1.18 19.71
C GLY A 271 11.79 -0.62 20.97
N TYR A 272 10.46 -0.54 21.01
CA TYR A 272 9.73 -0.03 22.17
C TYR A 272 8.41 -0.79 22.41
N ALA A 273 7.87 -0.69 23.63
CA ALA A 273 6.60 -1.30 23.99
C ALA A 273 5.43 -0.29 23.84
N TRP A 274 4.48 -0.58 22.94
CA TRP A 274 3.28 0.24 22.68
C TRP A 274 2.07 -0.30 23.46
N ASN A 275 1.73 -1.58 23.27
CA ASN A 275 0.69 -2.30 24.01
C ASN A 275 1.26 -3.38 24.95
N SER A 276 2.48 -3.85 24.72
CA SER A 276 3.15 -4.90 25.48
C SER A 276 3.40 -4.51 26.94
N THR A 277 2.99 -5.39 27.86
CA THR A 277 3.36 -5.28 29.28
C THR A 277 4.76 -5.83 29.58
N ASN A 278 5.42 -6.42 28.58
CA ASN A 278 6.76 -7.00 28.66
C ASN A 278 7.75 -6.12 27.89
N THR A 279 8.19 -5.04 28.53
CA THR A 279 9.03 -3.97 27.93
C THR A 279 10.37 -4.41 27.36
N ASN A 280 10.78 -5.66 27.59
CA ASN A 280 12.02 -6.23 27.07
C ASN A 280 11.84 -6.88 25.69
N PHE A 281 10.59 -7.19 25.32
CA PHE A 281 10.18 -7.69 24.01
C PHE A 281 9.24 -6.64 23.40
N PRO A 282 9.76 -5.74 22.55
CA PRO A 282 8.95 -4.71 21.93
C PRO A 282 7.95 -5.32 20.96
N ASP A 283 6.72 -4.79 21.00
CA ASP A 283 5.67 -5.01 20.01
C ASP A 283 5.66 -3.89 18.95
N ALA A 284 6.58 -2.91 19.05
CA ALA A 284 6.71 -1.84 18.07
C ALA A 284 8.18 -1.45 17.82
N TYR A 285 8.51 -1.14 16.57
CA TYR A 285 9.80 -0.58 16.17
C TYR A 285 9.62 0.86 15.70
N LYS A 286 10.62 1.71 15.98
CA LYS A 286 10.61 3.14 15.66
C LYS A 286 11.87 3.51 14.90
N ILE A 287 11.68 4.08 13.71
CA ILE A 287 12.71 4.67 12.86
C ILE A 287 12.59 6.19 12.96
N ILE A 288 13.62 6.83 13.53
CA ILE A 288 13.73 8.29 13.61
C ILE A 288 14.69 8.77 12.53
N ILE A 289 14.25 9.69 11.67
CA ILE A 289 15.08 10.37 10.68
C ILE A 289 15.45 11.77 11.20
N ASP A 290 16.70 12.20 11.03
CA ASP A 290 17.16 13.46 11.63
C ASP A 290 16.52 14.70 10.99
N ASN A 291 16.19 15.70 11.82
CA ASN A 291 15.69 17.01 11.39
C ASN A 291 16.59 17.67 10.30
N ASP A 292 17.93 17.62 10.43
CA ASP A 292 18.82 18.21 9.41
C ASP A 292 18.81 17.40 8.11
N LEU A 293 18.56 16.09 8.17
CA LEU A 293 18.41 15.27 6.97
C LEU A 293 17.08 15.58 6.25
N ASN A 294 15.99 15.76 7.00
CA ASN A 294 14.70 16.18 6.45
C ASN A 294 14.76 17.59 5.83
N GLU A 295 15.35 18.57 6.52
CA GLU A 295 15.44 19.94 5.99
C GLU A 295 16.48 20.07 4.85
N ASN A 296 17.71 19.58 5.09
CA ASN A 296 18.91 19.90 4.29
C ASN A 296 19.56 18.69 3.59
N GLY A 297 19.04 17.48 3.78
CA GLY A 297 19.45 16.28 3.06
C GLY A 297 19.01 16.29 1.59
N SER A 298 19.58 15.38 0.81
CA SER A 298 19.14 15.08 -0.56
C SER A 298 18.24 13.84 -0.58
N ASN A 299 17.49 13.65 -1.68
CA ASN A 299 16.73 12.42 -1.90
C ASN A 299 17.60 11.17 -1.72
N LEU A 300 18.84 11.19 -2.24
CA LEU A 300 19.79 10.08 -2.09
C LEU A 300 20.18 9.83 -0.63
N ALA A 301 20.43 10.88 0.15
CA ALA A 301 20.80 10.74 1.55
C ALA A 301 19.62 10.16 2.39
N ILE A 302 18.41 10.67 2.17
CA ILE A 302 17.18 10.19 2.82
C ILE A 302 16.89 8.73 2.41
N MET A 303 17.00 8.39 1.12
CA MET A 303 16.80 7.03 0.61
C MET A 303 17.75 6.02 1.26
N VAL A 304 19.04 6.36 1.37
CA VAL A 304 20.04 5.50 2.01
C VAL A 304 19.71 5.30 3.49
N THR A 305 19.36 6.38 4.20
CA THR A 305 19.04 6.30 5.64
C THR A 305 17.76 5.51 5.88
N LEU A 306 16.66 5.79 5.17
CA LEU A 306 15.41 5.03 5.29
C LEU A 306 15.64 3.52 5.07
N ALA A 307 16.41 3.15 4.05
CA ALA A 307 16.73 1.75 3.78
C ALA A 307 17.66 1.12 4.83
N HIS A 308 18.64 1.88 5.37
CA HIS A 308 19.54 1.41 6.43
C HIS A 308 18.80 1.13 7.73
N GLU A 309 17.97 2.08 8.18
CA GLU A 309 17.16 1.93 9.40
C GLU A 309 16.11 0.82 9.26
N LEU A 310 15.51 0.65 8.08
CA LEU A 310 14.54 -0.43 7.85
C LEU A 310 15.20 -1.83 7.88
N ILE A 311 16.48 -1.97 7.52
CA ILE A 311 17.24 -3.21 7.72
C ILE A 311 17.45 -3.47 9.22
N HIS A 312 17.76 -2.44 10.02
CA HIS A 312 17.84 -2.57 11.48
C HIS A 312 16.51 -3.03 12.07
N ALA A 313 15.38 -2.40 11.68
CA ALA A 313 14.06 -2.77 12.18
C ALA A 313 13.73 -4.24 11.88
N TYR A 314 13.89 -4.69 10.62
CA TYR A 314 13.67 -6.08 10.24
C TYR A 314 14.58 -7.07 11.00
N MET A 315 15.86 -6.70 11.19
CA MET A 315 16.82 -7.52 11.93
C MET A 315 16.44 -7.62 13.41
N PHE A 316 16.01 -6.52 14.01
CA PHE A 316 15.58 -6.43 15.40
C PHE A 316 14.31 -7.24 15.66
N ASP A 317 13.32 -7.11 14.80
CA ASP A 317 12.10 -7.92 14.74
C ASP A 317 12.44 -9.42 14.71
N THR A 318 13.17 -9.85 13.67
CA THR A 318 13.58 -11.25 13.48
C THR A 318 14.37 -11.82 14.68
N LEU A 319 15.17 -11.00 15.37
CA LEU A 319 15.98 -11.41 16.53
C LEU A 319 15.22 -11.38 17.86
N SER A 320 14.21 -10.51 17.99
CA SER A 320 13.35 -10.39 19.16
C SER A 320 12.34 -11.54 19.20
N ASP A 321 11.70 -11.83 18.07
CA ASP A 321 10.83 -12.99 17.85
C ASP A 321 11.57 -14.31 18.16
N ALA A 322 12.84 -14.38 17.75
CA ALA A 322 13.72 -15.51 18.03
C ALA A 322 14.23 -15.58 19.49
N GLY A 323 13.93 -14.59 20.35
CA GLY A 323 14.38 -14.52 21.74
C GLY A 323 15.91 -14.39 21.90
N VAL A 324 16.60 -13.89 20.88
CA VAL A 324 18.06 -13.71 20.87
C VAL A 324 18.46 -12.37 21.51
N ILE A 325 17.68 -11.32 21.24
CA ILE A 325 17.85 -9.99 21.84
C ILE A 325 16.66 -9.61 22.72
N LEU A 326 16.93 -8.65 23.60
CA LEU A 326 15.99 -7.92 24.45
C LEU A 326 16.26 -6.42 24.30
N PHE A 327 15.32 -5.58 24.71
CA PHE A 327 15.43 -4.12 24.61
C PHE A 327 15.51 -3.45 26.00
N ASP A 328 16.29 -2.37 26.11
CA ASP A 328 16.29 -1.55 27.33
C ASP A 328 15.05 -0.67 27.40
N ILE A 329 14.23 -0.88 28.44
CA ILE A 329 13.00 -0.17 28.76
C ILE A 329 13.10 1.38 28.73
N ASN A 330 14.29 1.96 28.90
CA ASN A 330 14.49 3.41 29.00
C ASN A 330 14.99 4.05 27.71
N THR A 331 15.66 3.29 26.82
CA THR A 331 16.30 3.82 25.61
C THR A 331 15.83 3.16 24.31
N GLY A 332 15.18 1.99 24.38
CA GLY A 332 14.79 1.21 23.19
C GLY A 332 15.97 0.64 22.41
N GLU A 333 17.14 0.52 23.06
CA GLU A 333 18.36 -0.03 22.46
C GLU A 333 18.38 -1.57 22.59
N PRO A 334 18.80 -2.32 21.55
CA PRO A 334 18.89 -3.77 21.58
C PRO A 334 20.14 -4.28 22.32
N GLY A 335 20.00 -5.38 23.04
CA GLY A 335 21.10 -6.13 23.64
C GLY A 335 20.76 -7.62 23.77
N PHE A 336 21.76 -8.49 23.89
CA PHE A 336 21.53 -9.93 24.00
C PHE A 336 20.84 -10.32 25.32
N ASP A 337 20.01 -11.38 25.31
CA ASP A 337 19.50 -11.95 26.55
C ASP A 337 20.66 -12.29 27.52
N PRO A 338 20.54 -12.05 28.84
CA PRO A 338 21.61 -12.32 29.80
C PRO A 338 22.11 -13.78 29.85
N ASN A 339 21.38 -14.72 29.24
CA ASN A 339 21.70 -16.14 29.13
C ASN A 339 21.98 -16.54 27.66
N PHE A 340 22.01 -15.61 26.71
CA PHE A 340 22.08 -15.87 25.26
C PHE A 340 23.13 -16.92 24.89
N SER A 341 24.38 -16.69 25.31
CA SER A 341 25.51 -17.59 25.07
C SER A 341 25.30 -19.00 25.62
N GLN A 342 24.54 -19.17 26.71
CA GLN A 342 24.19 -20.48 27.27
C GLN A 342 22.98 -21.13 26.59
N GLN A 343 21.92 -20.37 26.25
CA GLN A 343 20.68 -20.92 25.71
C GLN A 343 20.77 -21.19 24.21
N TRP A 344 21.38 -20.28 23.45
CA TRP A 344 21.35 -20.29 21.99
C TRP A 344 22.62 -20.87 21.38
N CYS A 345 23.79 -20.57 21.95
CA CYS A 345 25.10 -21.05 21.46
C CYS A 345 25.70 -22.20 22.29
N GLY A 346 25.18 -22.45 23.49
CA GLY A 346 25.73 -23.39 24.47
C GLY A 346 25.37 -24.86 24.25
N ASP A 347 24.76 -25.22 23.12
CA ASP A 347 24.29 -26.57 22.79
C ASP A 347 25.42 -27.53 22.39
N GLY A 348 26.60 -27.00 22.05
CA GLY A 348 27.75 -27.77 21.58
C GLY A 348 27.75 -28.03 20.06
N SER A 349 26.92 -27.30 19.31
CA SER A 349 27.10 -27.11 17.88
C SER A 349 28.42 -26.36 17.59
N ASN A 350 28.82 -26.34 16.31
CA ASN A 350 29.99 -25.59 15.84
C ASN A 350 29.50 -24.61 14.77
N TYR A 351 29.14 -23.40 15.19
CA TYR A 351 28.43 -22.44 14.33
C TYR A 351 29.31 -21.95 13.17
N ASN A 352 30.63 -21.91 13.39
CA ASN A 352 31.66 -21.69 12.37
C ASN A 352 31.69 -22.72 11.20
N GLY A 353 30.84 -23.76 11.19
CA GLY A 353 30.77 -24.77 10.14
C GLY A 353 29.38 -25.02 9.54
N VAL A 354 28.41 -24.15 9.80
CA VAL A 354 27.01 -24.33 9.37
C VAL A 354 26.78 -23.78 7.95
N ASP A 355 26.04 -24.50 7.12
CA ASP A 355 25.61 -24.01 5.80
C ASP A 355 24.38 -23.11 5.95
N LEU A 356 24.63 -21.79 6.05
CA LEU A 356 23.60 -20.76 6.21
C LEU A 356 22.50 -20.81 5.14
N ASN A 357 22.78 -21.36 3.95
CA ASN A 357 21.79 -21.48 2.87
C ASN A 357 20.68 -22.49 3.19
N THR A 358 20.90 -23.39 4.16
CA THR A 358 19.95 -24.43 4.58
C THR A 358 19.02 -24.01 5.72
N LEU A 359 19.31 -22.86 6.35
CA LEU A 359 18.61 -22.29 7.50
C LEU A 359 17.55 -21.26 7.07
N ASP A 360 16.57 -20.98 7.94
CA ASP A 360 15.70 -19.80 7.81
C ASP A 360 16.41 -18.49 8.25
N THR A 361 15.75 -17.33 8.10
CA THR A 361 16.35 -16.02 8.40
C THR A 361 16.75 -15.86 9.88
N ALA A 362 15.93 -16.33 10.81
CA ALA A 362 16.19 -16.23 12.24
C ALA A 362 17.30 -17.21 12.67
N GLU A 363 17.27 -18.44 12.14
CA GLU A 363 18.32 -19.43 12.33
C GLU A 363 19.68 -18.94 11.79
N ARG A 364 19.72 -18.28 10.62
CA ARG A 364 20.95 -17.66 10.05
C ARG A 364 21.52 -16.58 10.95
N PHE A 365 20.68 -15.62 11.37
CA PHE A 365 21.10 -14.56 12.28
C PHE A 365 21.66 -15.14 13.58
N LYS A 366 20.93 -16.07 14.21
CA LYS A 366 21.38 -16.80 15.40
C LYS A 366 22.74 -17.48 15.17
N ALA A 367 22.89 -18.20 14.04
CA ALA A 367 24.12 -18.93 13.74
C ALA A 367 25.33 -18.00 13.57
N LEU A 368 25.16 -16.84 12.93
CA LEU A 368 26.23 -15.84 12.81
C LEU A 368 26.60 -15.22 14.16
N ILE A 369 25.63 -14.78 14.96
CA ILE A 369 25.91 -14.20 16.29
C ILE A 369 26.61 -15.22 17.18
N CYS A 370 26.22 -16.50 17.13
CA CYS A 370 26.94 -17.57 17.82
C CYS A 370 28.35 -17.81 17.27
N ALA A 371 28.58 -17.68 15.96
CA ALA A 371 29.93 -17.76 15.39
C ALA A 371 30.81 -16.56 15.78
N MET A 372 30.22 -15.36 15.93
CA MET A 372 30.89 -14.14 16.43
C MET A 372 31.24 -14.24 17.92
N GLU A 373 30.37 -14.85 18.73
CA GLU A 373 30.64 -15.21 20.13
C GLU A 373 31.74 -16.27 20.24
N GLU A 374 31.66 -17.37 19.47
CA GLU A 374 32.68 -18.44 19.42
C GLU A 374 34.07 -17.91 19.03
N SER A 375 34.13 -16.94 18.11
CA SER A 375 35.37 -16.31 17.63
C SER A 375 35.84 -15.11 18.46
N GLY A 376 35.00 -14.59 19.36
CA GLY A 376 35.30 -13.42 20.19
C GLY A 376 35.33 -12.09 19.42
N THR A 377 34.63 -12.01 18.28
CA THR A 377 34.47 -10.78 17.48
C THR A 377 33.22 -9.98 17.85
N LEU A 378 32.28 -10.57 18.59
CA LEU A 378 31.05 -9.93 19.04
C LEU A 378 31.37 -8.67 19.87
N ASN A 379 30.94 -7.50 19.38
CA ASN A 379 31.34 -6.20 19.91
C ASN A 379 30.18 -5.18 19.80
N ALA A 380 30.42 -3.91 20.14
CA ALA A 380 29.39 -2.85 20.11
C ALA A 380 28.85 -2.50 18.71
N GLN A 381 29.49 -2.96 17.62
CA GLN A 381 29.04 -2.80 16.24
C GLN A 381 28.35 -4.06 15.69
N TRP A 382 27.97 -5.04 16.53
CA TRP A 382 27.44 -6.33 16.07
C TRP A 382 26.29 -6.23 15.07
N THR A 383 25.44 -5.20 15.19
CA THR A 383 24.35 -4.90 14.24
C THR A 383 24.89 -4.58 12.84
N HIS A 384 25.87 -3.68 12.75
CA HIS A 384 26.54 -3.31 11.50
C HIS A 384 27.49 -4.40 10.99
N ASP A 385 28.07 -5.22 11.85
CA ASP A 385 28.86 -6.37 11.43
C ASP A 385 27.95 -7.38 10.69
N LEU A 386 26.73 -7.66 11.19
CA LEU A 386 25.74 -8.51 10.50
C LEU A 386 25.26 -7.96 9.14
N PHE A 387 25.28 -6.64 8.90
CA PHE A 387 24.96 -6.08 7.57
C PHE A 387 25.97 -6.53 6.48
N ASN A 388 27.18 -6.93 6.89
CA ASN A 388 28.21 -7.42 5.98
C ASN A 388 28.11 -8.93 5.73
N GLU A 389 27.17 -9.63 6.37
CA GLU A 389 27.03 -11.08 6.26
C GLU A 389 25.90 -11.51 5.31
N ASN A 390 26.03 -12.71 4.72
CA ASN A 390 25.04 -13.27 3.80
C ASN A 390 23.92 -14.00 4.56
N VAL A 391 23.07 -13.24 5.25
CA VAL A 391 21.78 -13.76 5.76
C VAL A 391 20.73 -13.78 4.64
N PHE A 392 20.72 -12.78 3.75
CA PHE A 392 19.65 -12.58 2.75
C PHE A 392 19.89 -13.35 1.45
N SER A 393 19.46 -14.61 1.45
CA SER A 393 19.37 -15.58 0.33
C SER A 393 20.65 -15.88 -0.48
N ILE A 394 21.37 -14.88 -1.01
CA ILE A 394 22.61 -15.05 -1.79
C ILE A 394 23.62 -13.90 -1.64
N SER A 395 23.29 -12.78 -0.98
CA SER A 395 24.19 -11.62 -0.86
C SER A 395 24.03 -10.84 0.46
N THR A 396 25.02 -10.00 0.76
CA THR A 396 25.09 -9.18 1.99
C THR A 396 24.19 -7.94 1.89
N TYR A 397 23.80 -7.34 3.03
CA TYR A 397 23.00 -6.11 3.01
C TYR A 397 23.74 -4.93 2.40
N GLN A 398 25.05 -4.80 2.65
CA GLN A 398 25.87 -3.79 1.99
C GLN A 398 25.79 -3.88 0.44
N GLN A 399 25.77 -5.10 -0.13
CA GLN A 399 25.64 -5.30 -1.57
C GLN A 399 24.20 -5.11 -2.06
N GLN A 400 23.19 -5.63 -1.35
CA GLN A 400 21.78 -5.45 -1.73
C GLN A 400 21.37 -3.98 -1.69
N LEU A 401 21.85 -3.22 -0.70
CA LEU A 401 21.67 -1.79 -0.59
C LEU A 401 22.42 -1.04 -1.71
N ALA A 402 23.64 -1.46 -2.08
CA ALA A 402 24.37 -0.88 -3.22
C ALA A 402 23.60 -1.07 -4.54
N ASP A 403 23.09 -2.29 -4.80
CA ASP A 403 22.32 -2.59 -5.99
C ASP A 403 20.96 -1.86 -5.99
N PHE A 404 20.29 -1.78 -4.84
CA PHE A 404 19.05 -1.02 -4.65
C PHE A 404 19.24 0.47 -4.96
N ILE A 405 20.25 1.12 -4.38
CA ILE A 405 20.58 2.54 -4.65
C ILE A 405 20.95 2.73 -6.13
N TYR A 406 21.70 1.79 -6.72
CA TYR A 406 22.09 1.87 -8.12
C TYR A 406 20.89 1.77 -9.08
N GLN A 407 19.93 0.88 -8.80
CA GLN A 407 18.75 0.65 -9.64
C GLN A 407 17.70 1.75 -9.51
N ASN A 408 17.46 2.23 -8.28
CA ASN A 408 16.25 2.99 -7.93
C ASN A 408 16.46 4.48 -7.67
N HIS A 409 17.70 4.98 -7.54
CA HIS A 409 17.93 6.43 -7.45
C HIS A 409 17.84 7.11 -8.84
N ASP A 410 17.23 8.30 -8.92
CA ASP A 410 17.19 9.09 -10.15
C ASP A 410 18.51 9.82 -10.43
N TRP A 411 19.47 9.04 -10.88
CA TRP A 411 20.78 9.50 -11.34
C TRP A 411 20.74 10.46 -12.55
N ASP A 412 19.61 10.59 -13.25
CA ASP A 412 19.50 11.41 -14.46
C ASP A 412 18.83 12.77 -14.21
N SER A 413 18.03 12.92 -13.13
CA SER A 413 17.72 14.23 -12.52
C SER A 413 18.86 14.81 -11.68
N GLU A 414 19.88 14.01 -11.30
CA GLU A 414 21.00 14.48 -10.48
C GLU A 414 21.66 15.77 -11.02
N ASN A 415 22.05 16.69 -10.14
CA ASN A 415 22.51 18.00 -10.59
C ASN A 415 23.95 17.93 -11.17
N LEU A 416 24.28 18.92 -11.99
CA LEU A 416 25.54 18.92 -12.76
C LEU A 416 26.79 19.05 -11.88
N ILE A 417 26.69 19.60 -10.66
CA ILE A 417 27.83 19.69 -9.73
C ILE A 417 28.11 18.31 -9.13
N PHE A 418 27.09 17.61 -8.64
CA PHE A 418 27.20 16.24 -8.14
C PHE A 418 27.71 15.29 -9.23
N LYS A 419 27.04 15.25 -10.40
CA LYS A 419 27.44 14.44 -11.56
C LYS A 419 28.91 14.64 -11.92
N ASN A 420 29.35 15.88 -12.13
CA ASN A 420 30.74 16.16 -12.50
C ASN A 420 31.74 15.76 -11.39
N LYS A 421 31.36 15.88 -10.11
CA LYS A 421 32.22 15.47 -9.00
C LYS A 421 32.34 13.94 -8.91
N MET A 422 31.23 13.21 -9.06
CA MET A 422 31.25 11.74 -9.07
C MET A 422 31.95 11.17 -10.32
N ILE A 423 31.72 11.73 -11.51
CA ILE A 423 32.46 11.38 -12.73
C ILE A 423 33.97 11.64 -12.58
N SER A 424 34.36 12.74 -11.91
CA SER A 424 35.77 13.06 -11.64
C SER A 424 36.41 12.09 -10.64
N ASN A 425 35.63 11.56 -9.70
CA ASN A 425 36.09 10.59 -8.69
C ASN A 425 36.16 9.15 -9.23
N PHE A 426 35.15 8.71 -10.00
CA PHE A 426 34.89 7.30 -10.34
C PHE A 426 34.85 6.99 -11.85
N GLY A 427 34.99 8.00 -12.73
CA GLY A 427 34.98 7.82 -14.18
C GLY A 427 33.60 7.44 -14.75
N SER A 428 33.58 6.48 -15.68
CA SER A 428 32.36 6.05 -16.38
C SER A 428 31.35 5.35 -15.48
N ASN A 429 31.83 4.63 -14.45
CA ASN A 429 31.01 3.75 -13.62
C ASN A 429 30.48 4.47 -12.37
N TRP A 430 30.44 5.81 -12.40
CA TRP A 430 30.19 6.63 -11.22
C TRP A 430 28.85 6.34 -10.54
N LYS A 431 27.76 6.08 -11.28
CA LYS A 431 26.45 5.72 -10.68
C LYS A 431 26.60 4.50 -9.74
N GLN A 432 27.17 3.40 -10.25
CA GLN A 432 27.40 2.17 -9.49
C GLN A 432 28.38 2.39 -8.33
N LYS A 433 29.50 3.09 -8.57
CA LYS A 433 30.52 3.33 -7.55
C LYS A 433 30.09 4.32 -6.46
N THR A 434 29.22 5.28 -6.78
CA THR A 434 28.56 6.13 -5.80
C THR A 434 27.55 5.32 -4.98
N ALA A 435 26.75 4.45 -5.59
CA ALA A 435 25.81 3.59 -4.87
C ALA A 435 26.53 2.66 -3.86
N GLU A 436 27.59 1.98 -4.31
CA GLU A 436 28.48 1.17 -3.48
C GLU A 436 29.15 1.98 -2.36
N ALA A 437 29.54 3.23 -2.62
CA ALA A 437 30.09 4.12 -1.58
C ALA A 437 29.03 4.65 -0.61
N CYS A 438 27.75 4.66 -0.99
CA CYS A 438 26.65 5.06 -0.11
C CYS A 438 26.17 3.91 0.79
N SER A 439 26.17 2.66 0.33
CA SER A 439 25.79 1.51 1.18
C SER A 439 26.80 1.18 2.27
N TRP A 440 27.99 1.79 2.25
CA TRP A 440 28.95 1.77 3.36
C TRP A 440 28.67 2.82 4.45
N ILE A 441 27.65 3.68 4.32
CA ILE A 441 27.24 4.62 5.38
C ILE A 441 26.74 3.80 6.60
N GLY A 442 27.01 4.30 7.81
CA GLY A 442 26.87 3.53 9.06
C GLY A 442 27.99 2.50 9.27
N LEU A 443 28.31 1.72 8.24
CA LEU A 443 29.27 0.60 8.29
C LEU A 443 30.76 1.00 8.40
N VAL A 444 31.09 2.29 8.34
CA VAL A 444 32.48 2.81 8.29
C VAL A 444 33.37 2.54 9.53
N TYR A 445 32.82 1.87 10.55
CA TYR A 445 33.54 1.46 11.76
C TYR A 445 33.66 -0.07 11.91
N THR A 446 33.13 -0.85 10.97
CA THR A 446 33.31 -2.32 10.96
C THR A 446 34.71 -2.71 10.49
N ASP A 447 35.15 -3.91 10.87
CA ASP A 447 36.39 -4.48 10.35
C ASP A 447 36.27 -4.76 8.83
N GLU A 448 35.08 -5.06 8.29
CA GLU A 448 34.92 -5.33 6.87
C GLU A 448 34.98 -4.09 5.98
N TYR A 449 34.43 -2.93 6.40
CA TYR A 449 34.73 -1.67 5.71
C TYR A 449 36.24 -1.39 5.71
N THR A 450 36.91 -1.69 6.83
CA THR A 450 38.36 -1.52 6.99
C THR A 450 39.12 -2.46 6.04
N ASN A 451 38.72 -3.72 5.91
CA ASN A 451 39.27 -4.66 4.93
C ASN A 451 39.05 -4.19 3.49
N PHE A 452 37.82 -3.76 3.16
CA PHE A 452 37.45 -3.24 1.86
C PHE A 452 38.34 -2.05 1.44
N VAL A 453 38.42 -0.98 2.25
CA VAL A 453 39.21 0.21 1.87
C VAL A 453 40.72 -0.01 1.88
N ASN A 454 41.22 -1.00 2.60
CA ASN A 454 42.63 -1.43 2.56
C ASN A 454 43.02 -2.12 1.23
N ASN A 455 42.05 -2.63 0.48
CA ASN A 455 42.29 -3.24 -0.85
C ASN A 455 42.17 -2.23 -2.02
N LEU A 456 41.74 -0.99 -1.76
CA LEU A 456 41.62 0.08 -2.74
C LEU A 456 42.93 0.85 -2.96
N SER A 457 43.04 1.65 -4.02
CA SER A 457 44.11 2.66 -4.10
C SER A 457 43.84 3.81 -3.14
N SER A 458 44.89 4.49 -2.67
CA SER A 458 44.77 5.61 -1.72
C SER A 458 43.97 6.81 -2.24
N THR A 459 43.71 6.88 -3.55
CA THR A 459 42.79 7.88 -4.14
C THR A 459 41.34 7.42 -4.04
N GLU A 460 41.06 6.14 -4.25
CA GLU A 460 39.74 5.53 -4.07
C GLU A 460 39.37 5.51 -2.58
N THR A 461 40.25 5.03 -1.68
CA THR A 461 40.06 5.08 -0.22
C THR A 461 39.58 6.48 0.24
N LEU A 462 40.25 7.54 -0.24
CA LEU A 462 39.86 8.92 0.07
C LEU A 462 38.48 9.30 -0.49
N VAL A 463 38.07 8.79 -1.65
CA VAL A 463 36.72 9.04 -2.18
C VAL A 463 35.67 8.32 -1.33
N TYR A 464 35.89 7.04 -0.98
CA TYR A 464 34.96 6.27 -0.15
C TYR A 464 34.85 6.85 1.26
N ASP A 465 35.95 7.20 1.94
CA ASP A 465 35.88 7.89 3.24
C ASP A 465 35.15 9.25 3.14
N ASN A 466 35.33 10.01 2.05
CA ASN A 466 34.59 11.27 1.89
C ASN A 466 33.08 11.06 1.76
N ILE A 467 32.62 9.99 1.08
CA ILE A 467 31.19 9.69 0.91
C ILE A 467 30.64 8.97 2.15
N ALA A 468 31.20 7.82 2.52
CA ALA A 468 30.66 6.94 3.56
C ALA A 468 30.87 7.51 4.98
N ARG A 469 32.07 8.05 5.26
CA ARG A 469 32.45 8.51 6.63
C ARG A 469 32.19 9.99 6.84
N GLN A 470 32.41 10.83 5.84
CA GLN A 470 32.25 12.28 5.94
C GLN A 470 30.94 12.81 5.30
N ARG A 471 30.13 11.92 4.70
CA ARG A 471 28.81 12.24 4.09
C ARG A 471 28.88 13.35 3.03
N MET A 472 30.09 13.60 2.51
CA MET A 472 30.35 14.71 1.59
C MET A 472 29.71 14.48 0.24
N TYR A 473 29.38 15.60 -0.41
CA TYR A 473 28.72 15.66 -1.71
C TYR A 473 27.26 15.17 -1.70
N LEU A 474 26.80 14.41 -0.70
CA LEU A 474 25.43 13.92 -0.61
C LEU A 474 24.41 15.06 -0.41
N ASN A 475 24.67 16.01 0.49
CA ASN A 475 23.86 17.26 0.58
C ASN A 475 24.03 18.18 -0.65
N ASN A 476 24.85 17.79 -1.65
CA ASN A 476 24.94 18.46 -2.95
C ASN A 476 24.37 17.58 -4.08
N ALA A 477 23.70 16.46 -3.78
CA ALA A 477 22.94 15.65 -4.72
C ALA A 477 21.53 16.26 -4.94
N ASN A 478 20.59 15.56 -5.57
CA ASN A 478 19.29 16.16 -5.93
C ASN A 478 18.33 16.34 -4.73
N SER A 479 17.56 17.43 -4.78
CA SER A 479 16.40 17.73 -3.93
C SER A 479 15.24 17.98 -4.89
N ASN A 480 14.39 16.98 -5.10
CA ASN A 480 13.14 17.13 -5.86
C ASN A 480 11.92 16.51 -5.15
N CYS A 481 12.12 16.10 -3.89
CA CYS A 481 11.15 16.32 -2.84
C CYS A 481 11.54 17.64 -2.17
N ASP A 482 10.59 18.57 -2.04
CA ASP A 482 10.74 19.94 -1.52
C ASP A 482 9.49 20.30 -0.70
#